data_AF-A0A1F9FU93-F1
#
_entry.id   AF-A0A1F9FU93-F1
#
_cell.length_a   1.000
_cell.length_b   1.000
_cell.length_c   1.000
_cell.angle_alpha   90.00
_cell.angle_beta   90.00
_cell.angle_gamma   90.00
#
_symmetry.space_group_name_H-M   'P 1'
#
loop_
_entity.id
_entity.type
_entity.pdbx_description
1 polymer ?
#
loop_
_entity_poly.entity_id
_entity_poly.type
_entity_poly.pdbx_seq_one_letter_code
_entity_poly.pdbx_strand_id
1 'polypeptide(L)' 'MQKMTWEEMKQQFPDEWLLITDFDTDDSGHLLSGVVVKHSASKKEIYQKPALSTPTAFRYTGESTFMGFRSHAEHDHYI' A
#
# COMPACT_ATOMS: atom_id res chain seq x y z
N MET A 1 8.10 -16.43 -4.85
CA MET A 1 7.46 -15.10 -4.98
C MET A 1 8.57 -14.08 -5.18
N GLN A 2 8.41 -13.11 -6.08
CA GLN A 2 9.45 -12.15 -6.42
C GLN A 2 9.21 -10.83 -5.68
N LYS A 3 10.26 -10.31 -5.04
CA LYS A 3 10.25 -8.97 -4.44
C LYS A 3 10.43 -7.94 -5.55
N MET A 4 9.60 -6.92 -5.54
CA MET A 4 9.59 -5.84 -6.54
C MET A 4 9.56 -4.50 -5.85
N THR A 5 10.06 -3.47 -6.52
CA THR A 5 10.02 -2.08 -6.06
C THR A 5 8.60 -1.51 -6.18
N TRP A 6 8.33 -0.44 -5.43
CA TRP A 6 7.05 0.26 -5.54
C TRP A 6 6.76 0.76 -6.96
N GLU A 7 7.78 1.16 -7.71
CA GLU A 7 7.63 1.60 -9.10
C GLU A 7 7.21 0.46 -10.02
N GLU A 8 7.83 -0.72 -9.88
CA GLU A 8 7.46 -1.92 -10.63
C GLU A 8 6.04 -2.39 -10.29
N MET A 9 5.62 -2.28 -9.02
CA MET A 9 4.26 -2.60 -8.60
C MET A 9 3.22 -1.71 -9.29
N LYS A 10 3.46 -0.39 -9.35
CA LYS A 10 2.58 0.55 -10.03
C LYS A 10 2.49 0.26 -11.53
N GLN A 11 3.59 -0.15 -12.16
CA GLN A 11 3.61 -0.48 -13.59
C GLN A 11 2.88 -1.79 -13.89
N GLN A 12 3.03 -2.81 -13.04
CA GLN A 12 2.41 -4.12 -13.26
C GLN A 12 0.93 -4.16 -12.87
N PHE A 13 0.54 -3.40 -11.85
CA PHE A 13 -0.81 -3.39 -11.30
C PHE A 13 -1.34 -1.97 -11.22
N PRO A 14 -1.63 -1.28 -12.33
CA PRO A 14 -2.17 0.08 -12.30
C PRO A 14 -3.60 0.09 -11.75
N ASP A 15 -3.92 1.08 -10.91
CA ASP A 15 -5.27 1.28 -10.33
C ASP A 15 -5.83 0.09 -9.52
N GLU A 16 -4.96 -0.71 -8.93
CA GLU A 16 -5.30 -1.89 -8.15
C GLU A 16 -4.90 -1.78 -6.67
N TRP A 17 -5.62 -2.51 -5.82
CA TRP A 17 -5.26 -2.70 -4.43
C TRP A 17 -4.28 -3.86 -4.29
N LEU A 18 -3.13 -3.58 -3.68
CA LEU A 18 -2.08 -4.55 -3.42
C LEU A 18 -2.01 -4.91 -1.95
N LEU A 19 -1.87 -6.20 -1.70
CA LEU A 19 -1.48 -6.78 -0.42
C LEU A 19 -0.03 -7.21 -0.53
N ILE A 20 0.83 -6.61 0.29
CA ILE A 20 2.27 -6.71 0.17
C ILE A 20 2.83 -7.27 1.48
N THR A 21 3.62 -8.33 1.40
CA THR A 21 4.37 -8.91 2.52
C THR A 21 5.87 -8.74 2.30
N ASP A 22 6.68 -8.98 3.33
CA ASP A 22 8.16 -8.90 3.22
C ASP A 22 8.58 -7.57 2.57
N PHE A 23 8.08 -6.49 3.13
CA PHE A 23 8.26 -5.16 2.58
C PHE A 23 9.33 -4.39 3.34
N ASP A 24 10.05 -3.56 2.61
CA ASP A 24 10.97 -2.58 3.16
C ASP A 24 10.34 -1.19 3.08
N THR A 25 10.51 -0.42 4.14
CA THR A 25 10.17 0.99 4.18
C THR A 25 11.41 1.84 4.40
N ASP A 26 11.39 3.07 3.89
CA ASP A 26 12.35 4.08 4.31
C ASP A 26 12.08 4.55 5.76
N ASP A 27 12.94 5.41 6.28
CA ASP A 27 12.81 6.00 7.62
C ASP A 27 11.52 6.83 7.79
N SER A 28 10.88 7.21 6.69
CA SER A 28 9.60 7.94 6.66
C SER A 28 8.38 7.02 6.53
N GLY A 29 8.58 5.70 6.45
CA GLY A 29 7.50 4.72 6.28
C GLY A 29 7.00 4.58 4.84
N HIS A 30 7.69 5.14 3.84
CA HIS A 30 7.37 4.93 2.44
C HIS A 30 7.83 3.56 2.00
N LEU A 31 6.94 2.85 1.31
CA LEU A 31 7.23 1.52 0.78
C LEU A 31 8.28 1.60 -0.34
N LEU A 32 9.43 0.96 -0.14
CA LEU A 32 10.51 0.87 -1.12
C LEU A 32 10.32 -0.35 -2.02
N SER A 33 10.11 -1.52 -1.39
CA SER A 33 9.94 -2.78 -2.10
C SER A 33 9.13 -3.77 -1.27
N GLY A 34 8.63 -4.82 -1.90
CA GLY A 34 7.93 -5.89 -1.21
C GLY A 34 7.45 -6.99 -2.15
N VAL A 35 6.81 -8.00 -1.57
CA VAL A 35 6.25 -9.14 -2.29
C VAL A 35 4.74 -8.96 -2.38
N VAL A 36 4.22 -8.78 -3.59
CA VAL A 36 2.77 -8.74 -3.83
C VAL A 36 2.21 -10.16 -3.69
N VAL A 37 1.42 -10.39 -2.65
CA VAL A 37 0.75 -11.68 -2.41
C VAL A 37 -0.67 -11.71 -2.98
N LYS A 38 -1.29 -10.54 -3.16
CA LYS A 38 -2.62 -10.41 -3.75
C LYS A 38 -2.78 -9.04 -4.37
N HIS A 39 -3.48 -8.98 -5.51
CA HIS A 39 -3.86 -7.74 -6.17
C HIS A 39 -5.29 -7.87 -6.73
N SER A 40 -6.03 -6.77 -6.76
CA SER A 40 -7.40 -6.70 -7.33
C SER A 40 -7.83 -5.24 -7.39
N ALA A 41 -8.55 -4.87 -8.45
CA ALA A 41 -9.26 -3.60 -8.53
C ALA A 41 -10.34 -3.46 -7.43
N SER A 42 -10.88 -4.57 -6.93
CA SER A 42 -11.94 -4.58 -5.92
C SER A 42 -11.37 -4.67 -4.50
N LYS A 43 -11.45 -3.57 -3.74
CA LYS A 43 -11.04 -3.51 -2.32
C LYS A 43 -11.67 -4.65 -1.49
N LYS A 44 -12.93 -5.00 -1.79
CA LYS A 44 -13.67 -6.04 -1.08
C LYS A 44 -13.02 -7.42 -1.21
N GLU A 45 -12.39 -7.70 -2.35
CA GLU A 45 -11.72 -8.98 -2.59
C GLU A 45 -10.41 -9.11 -1.83
N ILE A 46 -9.66 -8.02 -1.66
CA ILE A 46 -8.41 -8.07 -0.86
C ILE A 46 -8.72 -8.25 0.63
N TYR A 47 -9.76 -7.58 1.13
CA TYR A 47 -10.14 -7.65 2.55
C TYR A 47 -10.75 -8.98 2.99
N GLN A 48 -11.24 -9.83 2.07
CA GLN A 48 -12.12 -10.93 2.44
C GLN A 48 -11.47 -12.20 3.04
N LYS A 49 -10.13 -12.38 3.03
CA LYS A 49 -9.42 -13.52 3.68
C LYS A 49 -7.90 -13.52 3.44
N PRO A 50 -7.05 -14.09 4.34
CA PRO A 50 -7.22 -14.37 5.77
C PRO A 50 -6.24 -13.53 6.63
N ALA A 51 -6.30 -13.72 7.96
CA ALA A 51 -5.36 -13.19 8.94
C ALA A 51 -3.92 -13.58 8.57
N LEU A 52 -3.19 -12.68 7.93
CA LEU A 52 -1.75 -12.83 7.74
C LEU A 52 -1.12 -12.61 9.11
N SER A 53 -0.54 -13.66 9.69
CA SER A 53 0.25 -13.58 10.94
C SER A 53 1.58 -12.84 10.75
N THR A 54 1.80 -12.28 9.56
CA THR A 54 3.00 -11.56 9.16
C THR A 54 2.66 -10.10 8.88
N PRO A 55 3.63 -9.18 9.10
CA PRO A 55 3.44 -7.78 8.78
C PRO A 55 3.10 -7.61 7.30
N THR A 56 2.01 -6.90 7.04
CA THR A 56 1.46 -6.69 5.70
C THR A 56 1.19 -5.21 5.46
N ALA A 57 1.53 -4.76 4.26
CA ALA A 57 1.20 -3.43 3.78
C ALA A 57 0.05 -3.51 2.78
N PHE A 58 -0.88 -2.57 2.91
CA PHE A 58 -1.97 -2.36 1.97
C PHE A 58 -1.73 -1.05 1.22
N ARG A 59 -1.65 -1.12 -0.10
CA ARG A 59 -1.38 0.04 -0.95
C ARG A 59 -2.26 0.02 -2.19
N TYR A 60 -2.70 1.21 -2.61
CA TYR A 60 -3.38 1.41 -3.88
C TYR A 60 -2.38 2.04 -4.84
N THR A 61 -2.28 1.50 -6.04
CA THR A 61 -1.34 1.98 -7.07
C THR A 61 -1.91 3.10 -7.93
N GLY A 62 -3.23 3.25 -7.95
CA GLY A 62 -3.88 4.33 -8.69
C GLY A 62 -3.64 5.69 -8.06
N GLU A 63 -3.80 6.73 -8.87
CA GLU A 63 -3.72 8.10 -8.37
C GLU A 63 -4.94 8.41 -7.51
N SER A 64 -4.70 8.89 -6.29
CA SER A 64 -5.78 9.47 -5.49
C SER A 64 -6.19 10.78 -6.16
N THR A 65 -7.35 10.78 -6.82
CA THR A 65 -7.99 12.00 -7.35
C THR A 65 -8.49 12.95 -6.25
N PHE A 66 -8.05 12.74 -5.01
CA PHE A 66 -8.41 13.55 -3.86
C PHE A 66 -7.72 14.91 -3.93
N MET A 67 -8.45 15.92 -4.39
CA MET A 67 -8.03 17.33 -4.45
C MET A 67 -8.35 18.12 -3.17
N GLY A 68 -8.53 17.45 -2.03
CA GLY A 68 -8.78 18.11 -0.74
C GLY A 68 -7.48 18.39 0.01
N PHE A 69 -7.33 19.60 0.57
CA PHE A 69 -6.26 19.87 1.53
C PHE A 69 -6.43 18.95 2.75
N ARG A 70 -5.36 18.25 3.14
CA ARG A 70 -5.29 17.47 4.38
C ARG A 70 -5.28 18.40 5.61
N SER A 71 -6.32 19.21 5.83
CA SER A 71 -6.45 20.02 7.06
C SER A 71 -6.56 19.19 8.33
N HIS A 72 -6.73 17.86 8.23
CA HIS A 72 -6.75 16.95 9.37
C HIS A 72 -5.38 16.41 9.78
N ALA A 73 -4.29 16.68 9.05
CA ALA A 73 -2.95 16.19 9.41
C ALA A 73 -2.13 17.20 10.24
N GLU A 74 -2.66 18.39 10.53
CA GLU A 74 -1.92 19.47 11.22
C GLU A 74 -2.11 19.52 12.74
N HIS A 75 -3.00 18.70 13.33
CA HIS A 75 -3.24 18.70 14.77
C HIS A 75 -2.98 17.33 15.39
N ASP A 76 -1.72 16.92 15.49
CA ASP A 76 -1.26 16.01 16.55
C ASP A 76 0.26 16.21 16.78
N HIS A 77 0.66 17.46 16.93
CA HIS A 77 1.97 17.81 17.50
C HIS A 77 1.79 18.87 18.58
N TYR A 78 1.17 18.49 19.70
CA TYR A 78 1.36 19.19 20.97
C TYR A 78 1.53 18.17 22.09
N ILE A 79 2.82 18.02 22.46
CA ILE A 79 3.43 17.73 23.77
C ILE A 79 2.73 16.79 24.75
#